data_AF-A0A9W8LJS2-F1
#
_entry.id   AF-A0A9W8LJS2-F1
#
_cell.length_a   1.000
_cell.length_b   1.000
_cell.length_c   1.000
_cell.angle_alpha   90.00
_cell.angle_beta   90.00
_cell.angle_gamma   90.00
#
_symmetry.space_group_name_H-M   'P 1'
#
loop_
_entity.id
_entity.type
_entity.pdbx_description
1 polymer ?
#
loop_
_entity_poly.entity_id
_entity_poly.type
_entity_poly.pdbx_seq_one_letter_code
_entity_poly.pdbx_strand_id
1 'polypeptide(L)'
;MATLEKLTRLSEPSIEGAQAVRELAKEAEELLAQSRQDHGLICEMHPQLAFLLAENQDQLRLCASLERGLRRHLEELESSAQTKRQQADGLRREMAMVVELLKSREVMEKELRSQQPAAAAAGGGEAGQKHTLYDHIDQEAISTLDVRVREGLDELQAIAQADAARCAAALERIGGIAVPEAEDIRVTWEGVGAIGQLVAESQGAADEIAQDLQSMDRHCDQLRDTIRAVEAEGGVLSMDDYNVLLRDTSEIPGIVAELREVVAGVRRRADEINVRRLQYSAFLDESRRRFEAIAQMAAAGQQYAAAAGASQARYAELAAAADGALKDTWELVAWYRQFHSAYDALIAEVHRRRQQHRELLGAVEDMRARLDAMHRDEVRRRAAFVASDGPYLPSDLCPFIHDPPPRFGVEEAGDAAHFASVQSHETRYTRAADAS
;
A
#
# COMPACT_ATOMS: atom_id res chain seq x y z
N MET A 1 -105.58 -16.05 -6.07
CA MET A 1 -104.73 -17.25 -5.95
C MET A 1 -103.76 -17.41 -7.12
N ALA A 2 -104.20 -17.44 -8.39
CA ALA A 2 -103.29 -17.62 -9.54
C ALA A 2 -102.18 -16.55 -9.68
N THR A 3 -102.45 -15.30 -9.32
CA THR A 3 -101.46 -14.20 -9.37
C THR A 3 -100.41 -14.32 -8.26
N LEU A 4 -100.83 -14.78 -7.08
CA LEU A 4 -99.94 -14.99 -5.94
C LEU A 4 -98.92 -16.09 -6.26
N GLU A 5 -99.40 -17.22 -6.77
CA GLU A 5 -98.55 -18.35 -7.15
C GLU A 5 -97.53 -17.96 -8.23
N LYS A 6 -97.90 -17.08 -9.17
CA LYS A 6 -96.98 -16.54 -10.18
C LYS A 6 -95.88 -15.67 -9.55
N LEU A 7 -96.21 -14.80 -8.60
CA LEU A 7 -95.23 -13.95 -7.92
C LEU A 7 -94.29 -14.77 -7.02
N THR A 8 -94.80 -15.78 -6.32
CA THR A 8 -93.97 -16.68 -5.50
C THR A 8 -92.97 -17.47 -6.36
N ARG A 9 -93.34 -17.81 -7.60
CA ARG A 9 -92.40 -18.44 -8.56
C ARG A 9 -91.29 -17.50 -9.04
N LEU A 10 -91.50 -16.17 -8.99
CA LEU A 10 -90.45 -15.19 -9.29
C LEU A 10 -89.55 -14.91 -8.08
N SER A 11 -90.08 -15.02 -6.87
CA SER A 11 -89.31 -14.68 -5.67
C SER A 11 -88.13 -15.62 -5.42
N GLU A 12 -88.29 -16.92 -5.68
CA GLU A 12 -87.23 -17.92 -5.44
C GLU A 12 -85.96 -17.65 -6.29
N PRO A 13 -86.02 -17.56 -7.63
CA PRO A 13 -84.83 -17.26 -8.44
C PRO A 13 -84.25 -15.86 -8.16
N SER A 14 -85.07 -14.89 -7.77
CA SER A 14 -84.55 -13.57 -7.36
C SER A 14 -83.77 -13.61 -6.06
N ILE A 15 -84.25 -14.35 -5.06
CA ILE A 15 -83.55 -14.52 -3.77
C ILE A 15 -82.25 -15.30 -3.99
N GLU A 16 -82.27 -16.39 -4.77
CA GLU A 16 -81.08 -17.17 -5.10
C GLU A 16 -80.04 -16.33 -5.86
N GLY A 17 -80.49 -15.54 -6.84
CA GLY A 17 -79.65 -14.61 -7.57
C GLY A 17 -79.01 -13.55 -6.67
N ALA A 18 -79.81 -12.90 -5.82
CA ALA A 18 -79.30 -11.92 -4.85
C ALA A 18 -78.29 -12.53 -3.88
N GLN A 19 -78.53 -13.76 -3.41
CA GLN A 19 -77.58 -14.46 -2.55
C GLN A 19 -76.28 -14.77 -3.30
N ALA A 20 -76.35 -15.22 -4.56
CA ALA A 20 -75.17 -15.45 -5.37
C ALA A 20 -74.36 -14.16 -5.60
N VAL A 21 -75.02 -13.04 -5.93
CA VAL A 21 -74.36 -11.73 -6.07
C VAL A 21 -73.74 -11.27 -4.76
N ARG A 22 -74.38 -11.51 -3.62
CA ARG A 22 -73.85 -11.15 -2.30
C ARG A 22 -72.57 -11.91 -1.96
N GLU A 23 -72.49 -13.19 -2.29
CA GLU A 23 -71.25 -13.96 -2.12
C GLU A 23 -70.14 -13.47 -3.07
N LEU A 24 -70.47 -13.11 -4.31
CA LEU A 24 -69.52 -12.52 -5.27
C LEU A 24 -69.00 -11.16 -4.81
N ALA A 25 -69.87 -10.30 -4.27
CA ALA A 25 -69.50 -9.01 -3.71
C ALA A 25 -68.54 -9.17 -2.54
N LYS A 26 -68.84 -10.09 -1.62
CA LYS A 26 -67.98 -10.42 -0.49
C LYS A 26 -66.60 -10.91 -0.94
N GLU A 27 -66.56 -11.82 -1.92
CA GLU A 27 -65.29 -12.31 -2.48
C GLU A 27 -64.47 -11.16 -3.11
N ALA A 28 -65.11 -10.28 -3.88
CA ALA A 28 -64.44 -9.13 -4.49
C ALA A 28 -63.86 -8.17 -3.44
N GLU A 29 -64.61 -7.88 -2.37
CA GLU A 29 -64.14 -7.05 -1.26
C GLU A 29 -62.94 -7.67 -0.54
N GLU A 30 -62.95 -8.98 -0.28
CA GLU A 30 -61.84 -9.71 0.34
C GLU A 30 -60.57 -9.67 -0.54
N LEU A 31 -60.71 -9.93 -1.85
CA LEU A 31 -59.60 -9.86 -2.82
C LEU A 31 -59.03 -8.45 -2.95
N LEU A 32 -59.89 -7.44 -2.95
CA LEU A 32 -59.50 -6.03 -3.00
C LEU A 32 -58.78 -5.60 -1.72
N ALA A 33 -59.26 -6.02 -0.55
CA ALA A 33 -58.60 -5.76 0.73
C ALA A 33 -57.19 -6.35 0.75
N GLN A 34 -57.04 -7.60 0.29
CA GLN A 34 -55.73 -8.24 0.15
C GLN A 34 -54.84 -7.49 -0.85
N SER A 35 -55.38 -7.12 -2.01
CA SER A 35 -54.63 -6.37 -3.05
C SER A 35 -54.11 -5.03 -2.55
N ARG A 36 -54.91 -4.31 -1.75
CA ARG A 36 -54.50 -3.05 -1.11
C ARG A 36 -53.40 -3.27 -0.08
N GLN A 37 -53.49 -4.32 0.72
CA GLN A 37 -52.46 -4.69 1.68
C GLN A 37 -51.14 -5.03 0.97
N ASP A 38 -51.19 -5.87 -0.06
CA ASP A 38 -50.01 -6.29 -0.82
C ASP A 38 -49.36 -5.11 -1.54
N HIS A 39 -50.15 -4.23 -2.16
CA HIS A 39 -49.66 -2.99 -2.74
C HIS A 39 -49.01 -2.06 -1.69
N GLY A 40 -49.61 -1.94 -0.50
CA GLY A 40 -49.03 -1.19 0.61
C GLY A 40 -47.63 -1.70 0.99
N LEU A 41 -47.48 -3.02 1.14
CA LEU A 41 -46.18 -3.64 1.42
C LEU A 41 -45.17 -3.42 0.29
N ILE A 42 -45.59 -3.46 -0.98
CA ILE A 42 -44.72 -3.14 -2.11
C ILE A 42 -44.23 -1.69 -2.04
N CYS A 43 -45.12 -0.75 -1.75
CA CYS A 43 -44.77 0.67 -1.57
C CYS A 43 -43.78 0.90 -0.42
N GLU A 44 -43.86 0.12 0.66
CA GLU A 44 -42.92 0.18 1.79
C GLU A 44 -41.55 -0.43 1.44
N MET A 45 -41.53 -1.58 0.74
CA MET A 45 -40.29 -2.28 0.36
C MET A 45 -39.53 -1.57 -0.77
N HIS A 46 -40.24 -0.95 -1.71
CA HIS A 46 -39.65 -0.34 -2.90
C HIS A 46 -38.51 0.65 -2.61
N PRO A 47 -38.68 1.69 -1.76
CA PRO A 47 -37.59 2.62 -1.48
C PRO A 47 -36.39 1.95 -0.81
N GLN A 48 -36.60 0.95 0.05
CA GLN A 48 -35.51 0.19 0.68
C GLN A 48 -34.73 -0.60 -0.35
N LEU A 49 -35.44 -1.29 -1.25
CA LEU A 49 -34.84 -2.08 -2.32
C LEU A 49 -34.09 -1.19 -3.30
N ALA A 50 -34.68 -0.06 -3.71
CA ALA A 50 -34.03 0.91 -4.59
C ALA A 50 -32.74 1.46 -4.00
N PHE A 51 -32.76 1.80 -2.69
CA PHE A 51 -31.56 2.23 -1.96
C PHE A 51 -30.49 1.14 -1.94
N LEU A 52 -30.86 -0.09 -1.54
CA LEU A 52 -29.91 -1.20 -1.44
C LEU A 52 -29.31 -1.58 -2.80
N LEU A 53 -30.08 -1.54 -3.89
CA LEU A 53 -29.55 -1.83 -5.23
C LEU A 53 -28.50 -0.80 -5.66
N ALA A 54 -28.76 0.50 -5.45
CA ALA A 54 -27.81 1.56 -5.75
C ALA A 54 -26.55 1.45 -4.87
N GLU A 55 -26.74 1.33 -3.56
CA GLU A 55 -25.66 1.28 -2.59
C GLU A 55 -24.80 0.03 -2.76
N ASN A 56 -25.41 -1.15 -2.99
CA ASN A 56 -24.67 -2.38 -3.24
C ASN A 56 -23.73 -2.26 -4.45
N GLN A 57 -24.16 -1.58 -5.52
CA GLN A 57 -23.32 -1.41 -6.70
C GLN A 57 -22.10 -0.55 -6.40
N ASP A 58 -22.28 0.56 -5.69
CA ASP A 58 -21.17 1.45 -5.32
C ASP A 58 -20.24 0.79 -4.30
N GLN A 59 -20.79 0.08 -3.31
CA GLN A 59 -20.01 -0.66 -2.32
C GLN A 59 -19.22 -1.82 -2.93
N LEU A 60 -19.75 -2.52 -3.94
CA LEU A 60 -19.00 -3.52 -4.70
C LEU A 60 -17.83 -2.90 -5.47
N ARG A 61 -18.02 -1.73 -6.08
CA ARG A 61 -16.91 -0.99 -6.74
C ARG A 61 -15.84 -0.61 -5.74
N LEU A 62 -16.23 -0.17 -4.54
CA LEU A 62 -15.30 0.15 -3.45
C LEU A 62 -14.55 -1.11 -2.98
N CYS A 63 -15.23 -2.24 -2.80
CA CYS A 63 -14.59 -3.51 -2.44
C CYS A 63 -13.59 -3.98 -3.50
N ALA A 64 -13.95 -3.89 -4.79
CA ALA A 64 -13.03 -4.21 -5.89
C ALA A 64 -11.83 -3.23 -5.96
N SER A 65 -12.03 -1.96 -5.57
CA SER A 65 -10.94 -0.99 -5.43
C SER A 65 -10.01 -1.35 -4.27
N LEU A 66 -10.58 -1.69 -3.11
CA LEU A 66 -9.86 -2.14 -1.93
C LEU A 66 -9.03 -3.38 -2.24
N GLU A 67 -9.61 -4.40 -2.86
CA GLU A 67 -8.91 -5.63 -3.24
C GLU A 67 -7.71 -5.34 -4.16
N ARG A 68 -7.90 -4.50 -5.19
CA ARG A 68 -6.80 -4.07 -6.07
C ARG A 68 -5.73 -3.30 -5.32
N GLY A 69 -6.11 -2.44 -4.37
CA GLY A 69 -5.18 -1.71 -3.51
C GLY A 69 -4.35 -2.64 -2.64
N LEU A 70 -4.98 -3.63 -2.02
CA LEU A 70 -4.31 -4.65 -1.20
C LEU A 70 -3.32 -5.48 -2.02
N ARG A 71 -3.70 -5.92 -3.23
CA ARG A 71 -2.80 -6.66 -4.14
C ARG A 71 -1.57 -5.84 -4.54
N ARG A 72 -1.74 -4.57 -4.90
CA ARG A 72 -0.60 -3.67 -5.21
C ARG A 72 0.31 -3.50 -4.01
N HIS A 73 -0.27 -3.29 -2.83
CA HIS A 73 0.51 -3.12 -1.62
C HIS A 73 1.31 -4.37 -1.24
N LEU A 74 0.76 -5.56 -1.47
CA LEU A 74 1.48 -6.84 -1.34
C LEU A 74 2.72 -6.88 -2.26
N GLU A 75 2.53 -6.56 -3.55
CA GLU A 75 3.63 -6.51 -4.54
C GLU A 75 4.70 -5.47 -4.16
N GLU A 76 4.28 -4.31 -3.66
CA GLU A 76 5.19 -3.24 -3.23
C GLU A 76 6.03 -3.64 -2.01
N LEU A 77 5.44 -4.28 -1.00
CA LEU A 77 6.16 -4.74 0.19
C LEU A 77 7.24 -5.77 -0.15
N GLU A 78 6.90 -6.75 -0.99
CA GLU A 78 7.83 -7.79 -1.42
C GLU A 78 8.98 -7.21 -2.25
N SER A 79 8.66 -6.33 -3.22
CA SER A 79 9.65 -5.69 -4.09
C SER A 79 10.58 -4.73 -3.33
N SER A 80 10.04 -3.96 -2.37
CA SER A 80 10.80 -2.97 -1.60
C SER A 80 11.87 -3.62 -0.72
N ALA A 81 11.49 -4.64 0.06
CA ALA A 81 12.43 -5.36 0.92
C ALA A 81 13.50 -6.10 0.10
N GLN A 82 13.10 -6.72 -1.02
CA GLN A 82 14.04 -7.40 -1.92
C GLN A 82 15.04 -6.43 -2.56
N THR A 83 14.59 -5.25 -2.97
CA THR A 83 15.47 -4.22 -3.57
C THR A 83 16.54 -3.75 -2.59
N LYS A 84 16.17 -3.46 -1.33
CA LYS A 84 17.13 -3.05 -0.29
C LYS A 84 18.16 -4.15 0.01
N ARG A 85 17.72 -5.42 0.02
CA ARG A 85 18.63 -6.56 0.19
C ARG A 85 19.63 -6.68 -0.96
N GLN A 86 19.18 -6.52 -2.20
CA GLN A 86 20.08 -6.52 -3.37
C GLN A 86 21.10 -5.38 -3.32
N GLN A 87 20.70 -4.19 -2.87
CA GLN A 87 21.61 -3.06 -2.68
C GLN A 87 22.68 -3.37 -1.62
N ALA A 88 22.27 -3.95 -0.49
CA ALA A 88 23.18 -4.37 0.58
C ALA A 88 24.19 -5.41 0.11
N ASP A 89 23.73 -6.44 -0.62
CA ASP A 89 24.60 -7.48 -1.18
C ASP A 89 25.54 -6.93 -2.26
N GLY A 90 25.12 -5.89 -2.99
CA GLY A 90 25.99 -5.11 -3.87
C GLY A 90 27.12 -4.42 -3.10
N LEU A 91 26.77 -3.62 -2.09
CA LEU A 91 27.74 -2.88 -1.28
C LEU A 91 28.70 -3.79 -0.49
N ARG A 92 28.21 -4.93 0.01
CA ARG A 92 29.06 -5.95 0.66
C ARG A 92 30.13 -6.49 -0.28
N ARG A 93 29.76 -6.79 -1.53
CA ARG A 93 30.73 -7.24 -2.55
C ARG A 93 31.76 -6.16 -2.85
N GLU A 94 31.33 -4.91 -2.99
CA GLU A 94 32.23 -3.77 -3.18
C GLU A 94 33.19 -3.59 -2.00
N MET A 95 32.68 -3.68 -0.77
CA MET A 95 33.52 -3.61 0.44
C MET A 95 34.51 -4.76 0.49
N ALA A 96 34.09 -5.99 0.21
CA ALA A 96 34.97 -7.16 0.17
C ALA A 96 36.09 -6.98 -0.86
N MET A 97 35.78 -6.46 -2.06
CA MET A 97 36.81 -6.15 -3.07
C MET A 97 37.81 -5.11 -2.58
N VAL A 98 37.35 -4.04 -1.92
CA VAL A 98 38.24 -3.00 -1.38
C VAL A 98 39.11 -3.54 -0.24
N VAL A 99 38.54 -4.36 0.64
CA VAL A 99 39.30 -5.03 1.70
C VAL A 99 40.38 -5.95 1.12
N GLU A 100 40.06 -6.74 0.10
CA GLU A 100 41.05 -7.60 -0.56
C GLU A 100 42.13 -6.78 -1.28
N LEU A 101 41.79 -5.64 -1.90
CA LEU A 101 42.78 -4.71 -2.44
C LEU A 101 43.75 -4.23 -1.36
N LEU A 102 43.24 -3.82 -0.19
CA LEU A 102 44.08 -3.37 0.93
C LEU A 102 44.95 -4.49 1.51
N LYS A 103 44.45 -5.72 1.59
CA LYS A 103 45.24 -6.90 2.02
C LYS A 103 46.33 -7.26 1.01
N SER A 104 46.07 -7.07 -0.28
CA SER A 104 47.06 -7.37 -1.33
C SER A 104 48.21 -6.37 -1.38
N ARG A 105 48.03 -5.18 -0.79
CA ARG A 105 49.00 -4.09 -0.82
C ARG A 105 49.91 -4.11 0.41
N GLU A 106 51.12 -4.64 0.23
CA GLU A 106 52.17 -4.63 1.25
C GLU A 106 52.68 -3.19 1.51
N VAL A 107 52.86 -2.85 2.79
CA VAL A 107 53.42 -1.56 3.21
C VAL A 107 54.93 -1.63 3.04
N MET A 108 55.47 -0.77 2.16
CA MET A 108 56.91 -0.68 1.92
C MET A 108 57.63 0.06 3.07
N GLU A 109 57.72 -0.55 4.25
CA GLU A 109 58.37 0.03 5.43
C GLU A 109 59.81 0.48 5.18
N LYS A 110 60.55 -0.27 4.36
CA LYS A 110 61.93 0.08 3.97
C LYS A 110 62.00 1.40 3.20
N GLU A 111 60.93 1.75 2.50
CA GLU A 111 60.83 3.02 1.78
C GLU A 111 60.37 4.17 2.68
N LEU A 112 59.62 3.88 3.73
CA LEU A 112 59.12 4.88 4.66
C LEU A 112 60.13 5.21 5.77
N ARG A 113 60.95 4.25 6.22
CA ARG A 113 62.01 4.51 7.20
C ARG A 113 63.10 5.40 6.57
N SER A 114 63.42 6.49 7.26
CA SER A 114 64.58 7.31 6.93
C SER A 114 65.86 6.48 7.12
N GLN A 115 66.86 6.70 6.27
CA GLN A 115 68.15 6.02 6.40
C GLN A 115 68.81 6.42 7.72
N GLN A 116 68.55 5.68 8.78
CA GLN A 116 69.43 5.66 9.94
C GLN A 116 70.73 4.96 9.51
N PRO A 117 71.91 5.51 9.85
CA PRO A 117 73.16 4.82 9.59
C PRO A 117 73.15 3.48 10.33
N ALA A 118 73.36 2.41 9.57
CA ALA A 118 73.33 1.03 10.02
C ALA A 118 74.39 0.79 11.11
N ALA A 119 74.01 0.95 12.37
CA ALA A 119 74.77 0.49 13.51
C ALA A 119 73.85 -0.39 14.36
N ALA A 120 74.18 -1.68 14.38
CA ALA A 120 73.64 -2.75 15.22
C ALA A 120 72.22 -3.27 14.91
N ALA A 121 72.14 -4.26 14.02
CA ALA A 121 71.10 -5.29 14.10
C ALA A 121 71.66 -6.63 13.60
N ALA A 122 72.43 -7.29 14.47
CA ALA A 122 72.64 -8.74 14.42
C ALA A 122 71.65 -9.35 15.42
N GLY A 123 70.53 -9.85 14.91
CA GLY A 123 69.48 -10.52 15.70
C GLY A 123 68.52 -11.19 14.75
N GLY A 124 68.51 -12.52 14.77
CA GLY A 124 67.89 -13.36 13.75
C GLY A 124 66.37 -13.51 13.88
N GLY A 125 65.73 -13.68 12.73
CA GLY A 125 64.83 -14.79 12.46
C GLY A 125 63.52 -14.85 13.22
N GLU A 126 62.55 -14.03 12.83
CA GLU A 126 61.17 -14.47 12.69
C GLU A 126 60.69 -14.10 11.29
N ALA A 127 60.06 -15.06 10.61
CA ALA A 127 59.54 -14.89 9.25
C ALA A 127 58.52 -13.76 9.26
N GLY A 128 58.94 -12.59 8.76
CA GLY A 128 58.22 -11.34 8.88
C GLY A 128 56.79 -11.45 8.36
N GLN A 129 55.85 -11.24 9.28
CA GLN A 129 54.45 -11.02 8.94
C GLN A 129 54.40 -9.85 7.96
N LYS A 130 53.86 -10.08 6.76
CA LYS A 130 53.72 -9.04 5.74
C LYS A 130 52.73 -8.01 6.26
N HIS A 131 53.23 -6.82 6.59
CA HIS A 131 52.39 -5.70 7.02
C HIS A 131 51.70 -5.10 5.80
N THR A 132 50.38 -4.98 5.82
CA THR A 132 49.57 -4.55 4.67
C THR A 132 48.77 -3.31 5.02
N LEU A 133 48.23 -2.61 4.01
CA LEU A 133 47.36 -1.46 4.26
C LEU A 133 46.12 -1.81 5.09
N TYR A 134 45.71 -3.08 5.05
CA TYR A 134 44.61 -3.60 5.85
C TYR A 134 44.87 -3.58 7.38
N ASP A 135 46.13 -3.58 7.81
CA ASP A 135 46.45 -3.53 9.25
C ASP A 135 46.23 -2.12 9.84
N HIS A 136 46.03 -1.12 8.98
CA HIS A 136 45.80 0.27 9.37
C HIS A 136 44.32 0.69 9.34
N ILE A 137 43.40 -0.23 9.03
CA ILE A 137 41.96 0.06 8.98
C ILE A 137 41.23 -0.47 10.21
N ASP A 138 40.17 0.22 10.60
CA ASP A 138 39.29 -0.19 11.70
C ASP A 138 38.35 -1.33 11.25
N GLN A 139 38.76 -2.56 11.51
CA GLN A 139 37.99 -3.76 11.19
C GLN A 139 36.73 -3.90 12.05
N GLU A 140 36.77 -3.39 13.29
CA GLU A 140 35.65 -3.43 14.22
C GLU A 140 34.50 -2.55 13.71
N ALA A 141 34.81 -1.34 13.23
CA ALA A 141 33.84 -0.45 12.61
C ALA A 141 33.16 -1.06 11.37
N ILE A 142 33.93 -1.71 10.48
CA ILE A 142 33.39 -2.39 9.29
C ILE A 142 32.46 -3.53 9.70
N SER A 143 32.89 -4.37 10.64
CA SER A 143 32.10 -5.53 11.10
C SER A 143 30.83 -5.10 11.81
N THR A 144 30.89 -4.06 12.65
CA THR A 144 29.74 -3.50 13.36
C THR A 144 28.72 -2.93 12.38
N LEU A 145 29.18 -2.22 11.35
CA LEU A 145 28.32 -1.67 10.31
C LEU A 145 27.65 -2.79 9.49
N ASP A 146 28.39 -3.83 9.14
CA ASP A 146 27.85 -4.97 8.39
C ASP A 146 26.78 -5.74 9.18
N VAL A 147 27.03 -5.98 10.47
CA VAL A 147 26.07 -6.60 11.39
C VAL A 147 24.81 -5.73 11.50
N ARG A 148 24.97 -4.42 11.70
CA ARG A 148 23.84 -3.47 11.79
C ARG A 148 22.99 -3.46 10.52
N VAL A 149 23.62 -3.45 9.34
CA VAL A 149 22.90 -3.53 8.05
C VAL A 149 22.17 -4.87 7.94
N ARG A 150 22.80 -5.98 8.31
CA ARG A 150 22.18 -7.31 8.25
C ARG A 150 20.94 -7.40 9.13
N GLU A 151 21.08 -7.05 10.40
CA GLU A 151 20.02 -7.16 11.40
C GLU A 151 18.83 -6.27 11.04
N GLY A 152 19.10 -5.03 10.63
CA GLY A 152 18.04 -4.11 10.18
C GLY A 152 17.29 -4.63 8.95
N LEU A 153 17.99 -5.22 7.98
CA LEU A 153 17.36 -5.80 6.79
C LEU A 153 16.59 -7.09 7.07
N ASP A 154 17.11 -7.95 7.95
CA ASP A 154 16.42 -9.18 8.36
C ASP A 154 15.13 -8.85 9.13
N GLU A 155 15.17 -7.83 10.00
CA GLU A 155 13.98 -7.35 10.70
C GLU A 155 12.96 -6.72 9.73
N LEU A 156 13.42 -5.88 8.81
CA LEU A 156 12.60 -5.28 7.76
C LEU A 156 11.93 -6.35 6.90
N GLN A 157 12.68 -7.39 6.51
CA GLN A 157 12.18 -8.52 5.75
C GLN A 157 11.13 -9.32 6.54
N ALA A 158 11.36 -9.55 7.84
CA ALA A 158 10.42 -10.25 8.70
C ALA A 158 9.09 -9.50 8.83
N ILE A 159 9.14 -8.17 8.96
CA ILE A 159 7.92 -7.33 8.96
C ILE A 159 7.23 -7.40 7.60
N ALA A 160 7.97 -7.21 6.50
CA ALA A 160 7.39 -7.28 5.16
C ALA A 160 6.70 -8.62 4.88
N GLN A 161 7.31 -9.74 5.29
CA GLN A 161 6.73 -11.08 5.15
C GLN A 161 5.49 -11.29 6.03
N ALA A 162 5.52 -10.79 7.27
CA ALA A 162 4.36 -10.86 8.16
C ALA A 162 3.18 -10.03 7.63
N ASP A 163 3.45 -8.83 7.09
CA ASP A 163 2.45 -7.96 6.48
C ASP A 163 1.90 -8.57 5.19
N ALA A 164 2.78 -9.12 4.35
CA ALA A 164 2.42 -9.84 3.13
C ALA A 164 1.51 -11.04 3.43
N ALA A 165 1.86 -11.87 4.42
CA ALA A 165 1.05 -13.00 4.85
C ALA A 165 -0.33 -12.56 5.38
N ARG A 166 -0.37 -11.46 6.15
CA ARG A 166 -1.64 -10.88 6.65
C ARG A 166 -2.50 -10.33 5.50
N CYS A 167 -1.88 -9.69 4.51
CA CYS A 167 -2.56 -9.16 3.33
C CYS A 167 -3.14 -10.31 2.48
N ALA A 168 -2.34 -11.36 2.23
CA ALA A 168 -2.78 -12.56 1.53
C ALA A 168 -3.96 -13.25 2.23
N ALA A 169 -3.88 -13.42 3.56
CA ALA A 169 -4.99 -13.99 4.34
C ALA A 169 -6.26 -13.11 4.30
N ALA A 170 -6.11 -11.79 4.26
CA ALA A 170 -7.24 -10.87 4.10
C ALA A 170 -7.87 -11.00 2.71
N LEU A 171 -7.05 -11.09 1.65
CA LEU A 171 -7.50 -11.33 0.28
C LEU A 171 -8.20 -12.68 0.13
N GLU A 172 -7.68 -13.75 0.72
CA GLU A 172 -8.35 -15.05 0.74
C GLU A 172 -9.69 -14.99 1.47
N ARG A 173 -9.74 -14.30 2.61
CA ARG A 173 -11.01 -14.10 3.33
C ARG A 173 -12.02 -13.32 2.50
N ILE A 174 -11.58 -12.25 1.84
CA ILE A 174 -12.43 -11.44 0.96
C ILE A 174 -12.91 -12.28 -0.23
N GLY A 175 -12.03 -13.04 -0.88
CA GLY A 175 -12.37 -13.90 -2.01
C GLY A 175 -13.23 -15.11 -1.65
N GLY A 176 -13.19 -15.56 -0.39
CA GLY A 176 -14.05 -16.62 0.15
C GLY A 176 -15.46 -16.17 0.52
N ILE A 177 -15.74 -14.87 0.58
CA ILE A 177 -17.07 -14.35 0.86
C ILE A 177 -17.92 -14.47 -0.41
N ALA A 178 -18.93 -15.36 -0.36
CA ALA A 178 -19.87 -15.52 -1.44
C ALA A 178 -20.81 -14.31 -1.52
N VAL A 179 -20.69 -13.52 -2.60
CA VAL A 179 -21.65 -12.47 -2.92
C VAL A 179 -22.69 -13.05 -3.88
N PRO A 180 -23.99 -13.10 -3.49
CA PRO A 180 -25.05 -13.55 -4.38
C PRO A 180 -25.04 -12.79 -5.71
N GLU A 181 -25.17 -13.48 -6.83
CA GLU A 181 -25.21 -12.85 -8.16
C GLU A 181 -26.46 -11.99 -8.34
N ALA A 182 -26.30 -10.84 -9.00
CA ALA A 182 -27.41 -9.97 -9.33
C ALA A 182 -28.25 -10.53 -10.48
N GLU A 183 -29.46 -11.00 -10.16
CA GLU A 183 -30.50 -11.02 -11.18
C GLU A 183 -30.79 -9.59 -11.65
N ASP A 184 -30.86 -9.41 -12.96
CA ASP A 184 -30.94 -8.12 -13.63
C ASP A 184 -32.37 -7.57 -13.58
N ILE A 185 -32.84 -7.27 -12.38
CA ILE A 185 -34.21 -6.84 -12.14
C ILE A 185 -34.28 -5.33 -12.05
N ARG A 186 -35.05 -4.75 -12.95
CA ARG A 186 -35.36 -3.33 -12.94
C ARG A 186 -36.54 -3.07 -12.02
N VAL A 187 -36.23 -2.66 -10.80
CA VAL A 187 -37.21 -2.16 -9.83
C VAL A 187 -37.43 -0.67 -10.15
N THR A 188 -38.55 -0.32 -10.79
CA THR A 188 -38.87 1.06 -11.18
C THR A 188 -40.12 1.57 -10.49
N TRP A 189 -40.17 2.88 -10.24
CA TRP A 189 -41.39 3.55 -9.74
C TRP A 189 -42.57 3.40 -10.70
N GLU A 190 -42.30 3.28 -12.01
CA GLU A 190 -43.33 2.96 -13.02
C GLU A 190 -43.98 1.60 -12.74
N GLY A 191 -43.20 0.60 -12.33
CA GLY A 191 -43.72 -0.71 -11.93
C GLY A 191 -44.63 -0.64 -10.70
N VAL A 192 -44.29 0.18 -9.70
CA VAL A 192 -45.16 0.41 -8.52
C VAL A 192 -46.45 1.12 -8.94
N GLY A 193 -46.35 2.14 -9.80
CA GLY A 193 -47.50 2.84 -10.34
C GLY A 193 -48.47 1.92 -11.10
N ALA A 194 -47.93 1.00 -11.91
CA ALA A 194 -48.72 0.00 -12.62
C ALA A 194 -49.49 -0.93 -11.65
N ILE A 195 -48.87 -1.35 -10.54
CA ILE A 195 -49.54 -2.15 -9.50
C ILE A 195 -50.65 -1.33 -8.82
N GLY A 196 -50.40 -0.05 -8.53
CA GLY A 196 -51.43 0.85 -8.01
C GLY A 196 -52.62 1.01 -8.95
N GLN A 197 -52.38 1.02 -10.26
CA GLN A 197 -53.44 1.02 -11.27
C GLN A 197 -54.29 -0.27 -11.20
N LEU A 198 -53.67 -1.44 -11.07
CA LEU A 198 -54.41 -2.71 -10.91
C LEU A 198 -55.32 -2.71 -9.68
N VAL A 199 -54.88 -2.10 -8.57
CA VAL A 199 -55.71 -1.93 -7.37
C VAL A 199 -56.88 -0.99 -7.64
N ALA A 200 -56.65 0.14 -8.34
CA ALA A 200 -57.70 1.09 -8.67
C ALA A 200 -58.75 0.49 -9.63
N GLU A 201 -58.32 -0.30 -10.61
CA GLU A 201 -59.26 -0.98 -11.51
C GLU A 201 -60.00 -2.13 -10.80
N SER A 202 -59.39 -2.77 -9.80
CA SER A 202 -60.06 -3.77 -8.94
C SER A 202 -61.08 -3.11 -8.01
N GLN A 203 -60.80 -1.88 -7.55
CA GLN A 203 -61.76 -1.06 -6.82
C GLN A 203 -63.00 -0.77 -7.67
N GLY A 204 -62.80 -0.27 -8.90
CA GLY A 204 -63.92 0.05 -9.78
C GLY A 204 -64.81 -1.15 -10.07
N ALA A 205 -64.21 -2.34 -10.24
CA ALA A 205 -64.95 -3.59 -10.41
C ALA A 205 -65.73 -4.00 -9.14
N ALA A 206 -65.16 -3.81 -7.95
CA ALA A 206 -65.88 -4.09 -6.69
C ALA A 206 -67.04 -3.11 -6.48
N ASP A 207 -66.86 -1.84 -6.84
CA ASP A 207 -67.91 -0.82 -6.75
C ASP A 207 -69.08 -1.15 -7.72
N GLU A 208 -68.78 -1.65 -8.93
CA GLU A 208 -69.77 -2.14 -9.90
C GLU A 208 -70.59 -3.31 -9.34
N ILE A 209 -69.91 -4.33 -8.77
CA ILE A 209 -70.59 -5.48 -8.14
C ILE A 209 -71.49 -5.03 -6.98
N ALA A 210 -71.03 -4.06 -6.16
CA ALA A 210 -71.82 -3.53 -5.05
C ALA A 210 -73.06 -2.76 -5.53
N GLN A 211 -72.94 -2.02 -6.65
CA GLN A 211 -74.07 -1.33 -7.27
C GLN A 211 -75.11 -2.32 -7.81
N ASP A 212 -74.68 -3.40 -8.45
CA ASP A 212 -75.58 -4.44 -8.97
C ASP A 212 -76.24 -5.24 -7.84
N LEU A 213 -75.52 -5.52 -6.76
CA LEU A 213 -76.10 -6.08 -5.53
C LEU A 213 -77.21 -5.18 -4.98
N GLN A 214 -76.98 -3.87 -4.93
CA GLN A 214 -77.99 -2.93 -4.45
C GLN A 214 -79.22 -2.90 -5.37
N SER A 215 -79.02 -3.00 -6.69
CA SER A 215 -80.11 -3.13 -7.66
C SER A 215 -80.92 -4.42 -7.42
N MET A 216 -80.24 -5.53 -7.19
CA MET A 216 -80.83 -6.84 -6.94
C MET A 216 -81.61 -6.90 -5.60
N ASP A 217 -81.05 -6.33 -4.53
CA ASP A 217 -81.72 -6.21 -3.24
C ASP A 217 -83.00 -5.36 -3.36
N ARG A 218 -82.96 -4.25 -4.11
CA ARG A 218 -84.16 -3.43 -4.41
C ARG A 218 -85.23 -4.21 -5.17
N HIS A 219 -84.86 -4.99 -6.18
CA HIS A 219 -85.80 -5.87 -6.91
C HIS A 219 -86.44 -6.91 -5.99
N CYS A 220 -85.65 -7.54 -5.11
CA CYS A 220 -86.16 -8.51 -4.14
C CYS A 220 -87.11 -7.87 -3.12
N ASP A 221 -86.83 -6.64 -2.69
CA ASP A 221 -87.70 -5.86 -1.80
C ASP A 221 -89.01 -5.48 -2.50
N GLN A 222 -88.94 -5.01 -3.76
CA GLN A 222 -90.12 -4.73 -4.60
C GLN A 222 -90.99 -5.98 -4.79
N LEU A 223 -90.40 -7.15 -5.06
CA LEU A 223 -91.12 -8.42 -5.14
C LEU A 223 -91.82 -8.76 -3.82
N ARG A 224 -91.11 -8.64 -2.69
CA ARG A 224 -91.65 -8.93 -1.35
C ARG A 224 -92.82 -8.01 -0.99
N ASP A 225 -92.67 -6.71 -1.24
CA ASP A 225 -93.71 -5.72 -0.96
C ASP A 225 -94.93 -5.92 -1.87
N THR A 226 -94.71 -6.24 -3.15
CA THR A 226 -95.78 -6.57 -4.09
C THR A 226 -96.55 -7.82 -3.67
N ILE A 227 -95.85 -8.89 -3.26
CA ILE A 227 -96.49 -10.11 -2.72
C ILE A 227 -97.34 -9.76 -1.51
N ARG A 228 -96.80 -9.01 -0.54
CA ARG A 228 -97.52 -8.59 0.67
C ARG A 228 -98.76 -7.76 0.36
N ALA A 229 -98.67 -6.81 -0.57
CA ALA A 229 -99.81 -5.98 -0.98
C ALA A 229 -100.92 -6.82 -1.62
N VAL A 230 -100.57 -7.77 -2.50
CA VAL A 230 -101.53 -8.69 -3.13
C VAL A 230 -102.17 -9.64 -2.10
N GLU A 231 -101.42 -10.07 -1.08
CA GLU A 231 -101.93 -10.90 0.02
C GLU A 231 -102.89 -10.14 0.95
N ALA A 232 -102.55 -8.90 1.32
CA ALA A 232 -103.29 -8.13 2.32
C ALA A 232 -104.57 -7.46 1.76
N GLU A 233 -104.51 -6.90 0.55
CA GLU A 233 -105.58 -6.06 0.01
C GLU A 233 -106.47 -6.80 -1.01
N GLY A 234 -106.15 -8.06 -1.35
CA GLY A 234 -106.77 -8.75 -2.47
C GLY A 234 -106.53 -8.02 -3.80
N GLY A 235 -105.48 -7.20 -3.85
CA GLY A 235 -105.18 -6.27 -4.93
C GLY A 235 -104.93 -6.97 -6.26
N VAL A 236 -105.47 -6.38 -7.33
CA VAL A 236 -105.18 -6.80 -8.70
C VAL A 236 -103.86 -6.15 -9.10
N LEU A 237 -102.79 -6.95 -9.18
CA LEU A 237 -101.53 -6.49 -9.77
C LEU A 237 -101.77 -6.13 -11.24
N SER A 238 -101.30 -4.95 -11.66
CA SER A 238 -101.32 -4.60 -13.08
C SER A 238 -100.49 -5.62 -13.86
N MET A 239 -100.97 -5.98 -15.05
CA MET A 239 -100.21 -6.87 -15.93
C MET A 239 -98.87 -6.25 -16.33
N ASP A 240 -98.82 -4.91 -16.41
CA ASP A 240 -97.59 -4.17 -16.73
C ASP A 240 -96.55 -4.32 -15.61
N ASP A 241 -96.95 -4.17 -14.34
CA ASP A 241 -96.05 -4.35 -13.18
C ASP A 241 -95.56 -5.80 -13.08
N TYR A 242 -96.43 -6.78 -13.34
CA TYR A 242 -96.02 -8.19 -13.39
C TYR A 242 -95.00 -8.45 -14.49
N ASN A 243 -95.17 -7.85 -15.66
CA ASN A 243 -94.25 -8.03 -16.79
C ASN A 243 -92.87 -7.41 -16.51
N VAL A 244 -92.80 -6.28 -15.81
CA VAL A 244 -91.53 -5.70 -15.34
C VAL A 244 -90.84 -6.66 -14.38
N LEU A 245 -91.53 -7.14 -13.35
CA LEU A 245 -90.96 -8.07 -12.37
C LEU A 245 -90.51 -9.40 -13.01
N LEU A 246 -91.29 -9.93 -13.95
CA LEU A 246 -90.94 -11.13 -14.71
C LEU A 246 -89.69 -10.91 -15.56
N ARG A 247 -89.60 -9.76 -16.24
CA ARG A 247 -88.45 -9.39 -17.07
C ARG A 247 -87.19 -9.26 -16.22
N ASP A 248 -87.24 -8.46 -15.15
CA ASP A 248 -86.09 -8.23 -14.27
C ASP A 248 -85.61 -9.56 -13.67
N THR A 249 -86.54 -10.42 -13.23
CA THR A 249 -86.23 -11.77 -12.74
C THR A 249 -85.57 -12.65 -13.80
N SER A 250 -85.94 -12.50 -15.07
CA SER A 250 -85.33 -13.26 -16.18
C SER A 250 -83.94 -12.77 -16.58
N GLU A 251 -83.59 -11.53 -16.26
CA GLU A 251 -82.27 -10.94 -16.53
C GLU A 251 -81.23 -11.31 -15.45
N ILE A 252 -81.67 -11.67 -14.23
CA ILE A 252 -80.82 -12.06 -13.08
C ILE A 252 -79.73 -13.08 -13.42
N PRO A 253 -80.01 -14.21 -14.12
CA PRO A 253 -78.97 -15.18 -14.43
C PRO A 253 -77.86 -14.60 -15.32
N GLY A 254 -78.19 -13.66 -16.21
CA GLY A 254 -77.24 -12.94 -17.05
C GLY A 254 -76.35 -12.03 -16.21
N ILE A 255 -76.95 -11.21 -15.35
CA ILE A 255 -76.23 -10.33 -14.41
C ILE A 255 -75.27 -11.15 -13.53
N VAL A 256 -75.75 -12.25 -12.95
CA VAL A 256 -74.90 -13.14 -12.12
C VAL A 256 -73.73 -13.70 -12.94
N ALA A 257 -73.94 -14.03 -14.21
CA ALA A 257 -72.86 -14.53 -15.08
C ALA A 257 -71.83 -13.45 -15.40
N GLU A 258 -72.25 -12.22 -15.69
CA GLU A 258 -71.37 -11.07 -15.91
C GLU A 258 -70.56 -10.74 -14.65
N LEU A 259 -71.21 -10.69 -13.49
CA LEU A 259 -70.53 -10.43 -12.21
C LEU A 259 -69.50 -11.50 -11.85
N ARG A 260 -69.74 -12.78 -12.21
CA ARG A 260 -68.72 -13.83 -12.06
C ARG A 260 -67.49 -13.55 -12.92
N GLU A 261 -67.65 -13.02 -14.12
CA GLU A 261 -66.53 -12.63 -14.98
C GLU A 261 -65.76 -11.44 -14.40
N VAL A 262 -66.48 -10.43 -13.86
CA VAL A 262 -65.89 -9.28 -13.16
C VAL A 262 -65.06 -9.74 -11.95
N VAL A 263 -65.61 -10.61 -11.09
CA VAL A 263 -64.87 -11.21 -9.95
C VAL A 263 -63.66 -12.01 -10.43
N ALA A 264 -63.78 -12.80 -11.50
CA ALA A 264 -62.64 -13.50 -12.08
C ALA A 264 -61.55 -12.54 -12.58
N GLY A 265 -61.91 -11.34 -13.06
CA GLY A 265 -61.00 -10.25 -13.37
C GLY A 265 -60.28 -9.68 -12.14
N VAL A 266 -61.04 -9.40 -11.06
CA VAL A 266 -60.47 -8.96 -9.76
C VAL A 266 -59.49 -9.99 -9.22
N ARG A 267 -59.84 -11.27 -9.25
CA ARG A 267 -58.98 -12.37 -8.79
C ARG A 267 -57.66 -12.44 -9.55
N ARG A 268 -57.69 -12.36 -10.89
CA ARG A 268 -56.46 -12.37 -11.71
C ARG A 268 -55.52 -11.21 -11.36
N ARG A 269 -56.08 -10.02 -11.14
CA ARG A 269 -55.29 -8.84 -10.74
C ARG A 269 -54.73 -8.99 -9.32
N ALA A 270 -55.52 -9.52 -8.38
CA ALA A 270 -55.06 -9.83 -7.03
C ALA A 270 -53.89 -10.84 -7.03
N ASP A 271 -53.99 -11.89 -7.84
CA ASP A 271 -52.91 -12.88 -8.03
C ASP A 271 -51.65 -12.22 -8.59
N GLU A 272 -51.78 -11.34 -9.59
CA GLU A 272 -50.64 -10.59 -10.14
C GLU A 272 -49.96 -9.71 -9.08
N ILE A 273 -50.74 -8.95 -8.31
CA ILE A 273 -50.22 -8.09 -7.25
C ILE A 273 -49.48 -8.92 -6.18
N ASN A 274 -50.04 -10.06 -5.76
CA ASN A 274 -49.38 -10.94 -4.79
C ASN A 274 -48.07 -11.53 -5.33
N VAL A 275 -48.03 -11.94 -6.60
CA VAL A 275 -46.78 -12.39 -7.26
C VAL A 275 -45.74 -11.28 -7.23
N ARG A 276 -46.11 -10.04 -7.54
CA ARG A 276 -45.20 -8.89 -7.45
C ARG A 276 -44.71 -8.67 -6.02
N ARG A 277 -45.58 -8.78 -5.01
CA ARG A 277 -45.18 -8.66 -3.60
C ARG A 277 -44.14 -9.72 -3.22
N LEU A 278 -44.36 -10.97 -3.60
CA LEU A 278 -43.43 -12.07 -3.34
C LEU A 278 -42.07 -11.81 -3.99
N GLN A 279 -42.05 -11.32 -5.23
CA GLN A 279 -40.84 -10.93 -5.93
C GLN A 279 -40.08 -9.83 -5.18
N TYR A 280 -40.75 -8.74 -4.79
CA TYR A 280 -40.14 -7.64 -4.02
C TYR A 280 -39.54 -8.13 -2.70
N SER A 281 -40.25 -8.99 -1.98
CA SER A 281 -39.75 -9.57 -0.73
C SER A 281 -38.48 -10.40 -0.96
N ALA A 282 -38.48 -11.29 -1.96
CA ALA A 282 -37.33 -12.13 -2.27
C ALA A 282 -36.10 -11.29 -2.68
N PHE A 283 -36.30 -10.26 -3.50
CA PHE A 283 -35.21 -9.37 -3.94
C PHE A 283 -34.68 -8.49 -2.82
N LEU A 284 -35.54 -8.06 -1.89
CA LEU A 284 -35.11 -7.32 -0.71
C LEU A 284 -34.22 -8.20 0.18
N ASP A 285 -34.62 -9.43 0.45
CA ASP A 285 -33.85 -10.37 1.26
C ASP A 285 -32.52 -10.76 0.60
N GLU A 286 -32.50 -10.90 -0.72
CA GLU A 286 -31.26 -11.11 -1.47
C GLU A 286 -30.34 -9.88 -1.43
N SER A 287 -30.89 -8.68 -1.64
CA SER A 287 -30.12 -7.44 -1.59
C SER A 287 -29.54 -7.17 -0.20
N ARG A 288 -30.25 -7.54 0.87
CA ARG A 288 -29.74 -7.52 2.25
C ARG A 288 -28.59 -8.49 2.44
N ARG A 289 -28.71 -9.73 1.98
CA ARG A 289 -27.62 -10.73 2.04
C ARG A 289 -26.37 -10.26 1.29
N ARG A 290 -26.54 -9.61 0.12
CA ARG A 290 -25.41 -8.99 -0.60
C ARG A 290 -24.78 -7.87 0.22
N PHE A 291 -25.58 -6.98 0.80
CA PHE A 291 -25.07 -5.89 1.63
C PHE A 291 -24.29 -6.41 2.85
N GLU A 292 -24.78 -7.45 3.51
CA GLU A 292 -24.08 -8.13 4.60
C GLU A 292 -22.76 -8.75 4.16
N ALA A 293 -22.72 -9.41 3.00
CA ALA A 293 -21.49 -9.96 2.42
C ALA A 293 -20.46 -8.86 2.16
N ILE A 294 -20.88 -7.73 1.57
CA ILE A 294 -20.02 -6.57 1.34
C ILE A 294 -19.51 -5.99 2.67
N ALA A 295 -20.36 -5.88 3.69
CA ALA A 295 -19.96 -5.42 5.01
C ALA A 295 -18.89 -6.34 5.65
N GLN A 296 -18.98 -7.65 5.45
CA GLN A 296 -17.95 -8.60 5.88
C GLN A 296 -16.62 -8.41 5.14
N MET A 297 -16.67 -8.16 3.82
CA MET A 297 -15.46 -7.85 3.03
C MET A 297 -14.79 -6.57 3.54
N ALA A 298 -15.57 -5.52 3.78
CA ALA A 298 -15.08 -4.27 4.33
C ALA A 298 -14.45 -4.45 5.72
N ALA A 299 -15.09 -5.23 6.60
CA ALA A 299 -14.57 -5.55 7.92
C ALA A 299 -13.23 -6.31 7.85
N ALA A 300 -13.10 -7.27 6.93
CA ALA A 300 -11.84 -7.98 6.71
C ALA A 300 -10.71 -7.03 6.26
N GLY A 301 -11.03 -6.10 5.35
CA GLY A 301 -10.08 -5.06 4.92
C GLY A 301 -9.69 -4.09 6.03
N GLN A 302 -10.64 -3.65 6.85
CA GLN A 302 -10.38 -2.77 7.99
C GLN A 302 -9.49 -3.44 9.05
N GLN A 303 -9.73 -4.72 9.35
CA GLN A 303 -8.89 -5.49 10.26
C GLN A 303 -7.45 -5.56 9.75
N TYR A 304 -7.25 -5.80 8.45
CA TYR A 304 -5.93 -5.74 7.85
C TYR A 304 -5.32 -4.34 7.98
N ALA A 305 -6.03 -3.29 7.58
CA ALA A 305 -5.53 -1.92 7.59
C ALA A 305 -5.08 -1.47 8.99
N ALA A 306 -5.86 -1.80 10.04
CA ALA A 306 -5.50 -1.51 11.41
C ALA A 306 -4.21 -2.26 11.83
N ALA A 307 -4.10 -3.53 11.45
CA ALA A 307 -2.94 -4.35 11.78
C ALA A 307 -1.68 -3.94 11.00
N ALA A 308 -1.82 -3.51 9.74
CA ALA A 308 -0.76 -2.99 8.89
C ALA A 308 -0.29 -1.60 9.33
N GLY A 309 -1.21 -0.73 9.79
CA GLY A 309 -0.85 0.60 10.29
C GLY A 309 0.16 0.56 11.44
N ALA A 310 0.07 -0.44 12.32
CA ALA A 310 1.02 -0.62 13.42
C ALA A 310 2.41 -1.09 12.94
N SER A 311 2.48 -1.98 11.95
CA SER A 311 3.75 -2.47 11.39
C SER A 311 4.39 -1.49 10.42
N GLN A 312 3.60 -0.69 9.71
CA GLN A 312 4.08 0.26 8.71
C GLN A 312 4.94 1.37 9.32
N ALA A 313 4.61 1.86 10.52
CA ALA A 313 5.44 2.84 11.22
C ALA A 313 6.83 2.26 11.54
N ARG A 314 6.88 1.05 12.12
CA ARG A 314 8.13 0.35 12.42
C ARG A 314 8.91 0.02 11.15
N TYR A 315 8.23 -0.41 10.08
CA TYR A 315 8.84 -0.65 8.78
C TYR A 315 9.51 0.62 8.23
N ALA A 316 8.83 1.77 8.29
CA ALA A 316 9.37 3.04 7.82
C ALA A 316 10.61 3.48 8.62
N GLU A 317 10.58 3.32 9.95
CA GLU A 317 11.72 3.60 10.82
C GLU A 317 12.94 2.72 10.47
N LEU A 318 12.73 1.40 10.36
CA LEU A 318 13.79 0.46 10.00
C LEU A 318 14.30 0.69 8.58
N ALA A 319 13.41 1.01 7.63
CA ALA A 319 13.79 1.32 6.26
C ALA A 319 14.71 2.55 6.20
N ALA A 320 14.37 3.61 6.95
CA ALA A 320 15.21 4.80 7.05
C ALA A 320 16.56 4.51 7.74
N ALA A 321 16.56 3.69 8.80
CA ALA A 321 17.78 3.26 9.47
C ALA A 321 18.68 2.42 8.56
N ALA A 322 18.10 1.49 7.79
CA ALA A 322 18.81 0.70 6.80
C ALA A 322 19.40 1.57 5.68
N ASP A 323 18.64 2.55 5.18
CA ASP A 323 19.14 3.51 4.17
C ASP A 323 20.32 4.33 4.69
N GLY A 324 20.27 4.76 5.95
CA GLY A 324 21.40 5.40 6.63
C GLY A 324 22.62 4.49 6.69
N ALA A 325 22.46 3.25 7.14
CA ALA A 325 23.56 2.30 7.27
C ALA A 325 24.17 1.87 5.92
N LEU A 326 23.34 1.73 4.87
CA LEU A 326 23.80 1.48 3.50
C LEU A 326 24.60 2.66 2.96
N LYS A 327 24.16 3.89 3.24
CA LYS A 327 24.89 5.11 2.88
C LYS A 327 26.25 5.15 3.58
N ASP A 328 26.29 4.93 4.89
CA ASP A 328 27.55 4.87 5.66
C ASP A 328 28.51 3.82 5.07
N THR A 329 27.98 2.66 4.67
CA THR A 329 28.78 1.58 4.06
C THR A 329 29.38 2.03 2.73
N TRP A 330 28.58 2.69 1.89
CA TRP A 330 29.06 3.22 0.62
C TRP A 330 30.13 4.31 0.80
N GLU A 331 29.94 5.23 1.74
CA GLU A 331 30.93 6.27 2.08
C GLU A 331 32.24 5.64 2.55
N LEU A 332 32.16 4.57 3.35
CA LEU A 332 33.33 3.84 3.82
C LEU A 332 34.07 3.11 2.68
N VAL A 333 33.35 2.49 1.75
CA VAL A 333 33.92 1.92 0.50
C VAL A 333 34.68 3.00 -0.28
N ALA A 334 34.06 4.18 -0.46
CA ALA A 334 34.67 5.28 -1.18
C ALA A 334 35.92 5.81 -0.46
N TRP A 335 35.87 5.93 0.86
CA TRP A 335 37.00 6.37 1.69
C TRP A 335 38.18 5.41 1.57
N TYR A 336 37.97 4.09 1.70
CA TYR A 336 39.06 3.12 1.61
C TYR A 336 39.70 3.05 0.21
N ARG A 337 38.93 3.29 -0.85
CA ARG A 337 39.50 3.45 -2.20
C ARG A 337 40.41 4.68 -2.29
N GLN A 338 39.99 5.79 -1.69
CA GLN A 338 40.80 7.00 -1.66
C GLN A 338 42.04 6.82 -0.79
N PHE A 339 41.92 6.13 0.34
CA PHE A 339 43.06 5.76 1.20
C PHE A 339 44.11 4.95 0.43
N HIS A 340 43.69 3.92 -0.32
CA HIS A 340 44.59 3.15 -1.18
C HIS A 340 45.32 4.05 -2.19
N SER A 341 44.60 4.93 -2.90
CA SER A 341 45.18 5.85 -3.88
C SER A 341 46.14 6.88 -3.24
N ALA A 342 45.79 7.40 -2.06
CA ALA A 342 46.62 8.33 -1.31
C ALA A 342 47.94 7.68 -0.86
N TYR A 343 47.93 6.39 -0.54
CA TYR A 343 49.14 5.64 -0.24
C TYR A 343 50.10 5.58 -1.44
N ASP A 344 49.59 5.37 -2.65
CA ASP A 344 50.42 5.38 -3.86
C ASP A 344 51.07 6.76 -4.08
N ALA A 345 50.32 7.83 -3.85
CA ALA A 345 50.85 9.20 -3.90
C ALA A 345 51.91 9.47 -2.81
N LEU A 346 51.74 8.92 -1.60
CA LEU A 346 52.72 9.02 -0.52
C LEU A 346 54.05 8.37 -0.92
N ILE A 347 54.02 7.18 -1.50
CA ILE A 347 55.23 6.49 -1.96
C ILE A 347 55.96 7.31 -3.02
N ALA A 348 55.23 7.83 -4.02
CA ALA A 348 55.82 8.69 -5.05
C ALA A 348 56.47 9.96 -4.45
N GLU A 349 55.81 10.59 -3.48
CA GLU A 349 56.34 11.77 -2.79
C GLU A 349 57.58 11.45 -1.96
N VAL A 350 57.62 10.30 -1.28
CA VAL A 350 58.81 9.84 -0.53
C VAL A 350 60.00 9.62 -1.46
N HIS A 351 59.79 8.99 -2.62
CA HIS A 351 60.83 8.85 -3.64
C HIS A 351 61.33 10.20 -4.15
N ARG A 352 60.41 11.13 -4.46
CA ARG A 352 60.75 12.49 -4.89
C ARG A 352 61.60 13.22 -3.85
N ARG A 353 61.22 13.16 -2.57
CA ARG A 353 62.00 13.76 -1.46
C ARG A 353 63.40 13.14 -1.33
N ARG A 354 63.52 11.83 -1.48
CA ARG A 354 64.82 11.13 -1.46
C ARG A 354 65.69 11.51 -2.66
N GLN A 355 65.10 11.71 -3.84
CA GLN A 355 65.84 12.21 -5.00
C GLN A 355 66.33 13.64 -4.76
N GLN A 356 65.45 14.54 -4.33
CA GLN A 356 65.81 15.93 -4.04
C GLN A 356 66.91 16.02 -2.97
N HIS A 357 66.83 15.19 -1.92
CA HIS A 357 67.85 15.14 -0.87
C HIS A 357 69.21 14.67 -1.42
N ARG A 358 69.23 13.65 -2.29
CA ARG A 358 70.47 13.21 -2.95
C ARG A 358 71.05 14.29 -3.86
N GLU A 359 70.22 15.01 -4.61
CA GLU A 359 70.64 16.13 -5.45
C GLU A 359 71.24 17.27 -4.62
N LEU A 360 70.62 17.59 -3.47
CA LEU A 360 71.14 18.56 -2.51
C LEU A 360 72.48 18.12 -1.91
N LEU A 361 72.60 16.87 -1.48
CA LEU A 361 73.87 16.33 -0.97
C LEU A 361 74.97 16.39 -2.02
N GLY A 362 74.67 16.01 -3.26
CA GLY A 362 75.61 16.12 -4.38
C GLY A 362 76.07 17.56 -4.61
N ALA A 363 75.14 18.52 -4.59
CA ALA A 363 75.49 19.94 -4.69
C ALA A 363 76.38 20.42 -3.51
N VAL A 364 76.12 19.95 -2.29
CA VAL A 364 76.96 20.24 -1.11
C VAL A 364 78.36 19.65 -1.27
N GLU A 365 78.48 18.41 -1.73
CA GLU A 365 79.77 17.75 -2.02
C GLU A 365 80.54 18.48 -3.12
N ASP A 366 79.88 18.87 -4.21
CA ASP A 366 80.48 19.65 -5.30
C ASP A 366 80.98 21.02 -4.81
N MET A 367 80.19 21.70 -3.96
CA MET A 367 80.62 22.96 -3.33
C MET A 367 81.83 22.77 -2.42
N ARG A 368 81.86 21.71 -1.59
CA ARG A 368 83.02 21.38 -0.75
C ARG A 368 84.26 21.11 -1.60
N ALA A 369 84.14 20.28 -2.63
CA ALA A 369 85.24 19.96 -3.55
C ALA A 369 85.77 21.22 -4.26
N ARG A 370 84.87 22.15 -4.64
CA ARG A 370 85.24 23.43 -5.25
C ARG A 370 85.98 24.34 -4.27
N LEU A 371 85.52 24.46 -3.02
CA LEU A 371 86.22 25.23 -1.98
C LEU A 371 87.61 24.64 -1.69
N ASP A 372 87.72 23.31 -1.61
CA ASP A 372 89.00 22.61 -1.42
C ASP A 372 89.97 22.81 -2.59
N ALA A 373 89.45 22.83 -3.83
CA ALA A 373 90.26 23.15 -5.02
C ALA A 373 90.78 24.59 -4.97
N MET A 374 89.91 25.57 -4.67
CA MET A 374 90.30 26.98 -4.53
C MET A 374 91.33 27.19 -3.42
N HIS A 375 91.16 26.52 -2.27
CA HIS A 375 92.13 26.58 -1.17
C HIS A 375 93.49 26.01 -1.59
N ARG A 376 93.53 24.84 -2.26
CA ARG A 376 94.78 24.26 -2.79
C ARG A 376 95.47 25.18 -3.80
N ASP A 377 94.71 25.83 -4.67
CA ASP A 377 95.23 26.80 -5.64
C ASP A 377 95.86 28.02 -4.95
N GLU A 378 95.19 28.59 -3.95
CA GLU A 378 95.71 29.72 -3.18
C GLU A 378 96.97 29.34 -2.40
N VAL A 379 96.99 28.17 -1.74
CA VAL A 379 98.20 27.64 -1.09
C VAL A 379 99.37 27.54 -2.09
N ARG A 380 99.12 27.01 -3.28
CA ARG A 380 100.15 26.90 -4.34
C ARG A 380 100.65 28.27 -4.80
N ARG A 381 99.75 29.24 -5.01
CA ARG A 381 100.12 30.61 -5.43
C ARG A 381 100.92 31.33 -4.36
N ARG A 382 100.51 31.27 -3.09
CA ARG A 382 101.26 31.86 -1.97
C ARG A 382 102.64 31.23 -1.83
N ALA A 383 102.73 29.90 -1.91
CA ALA A 383 104.02 29.20 -1.85
C ALA A 383 104.95 29.60 -3.01
N ALA A 384 104.42 29.73 -4.23
CA ALA A 384 105.19 30.17 -5.38
C ALA A 384 105.68 31.62 -5.22
N PHE A 385 104.83 32.54 -4.77
CA PHE A 385 105.19 33.93 -4.49
C PHE A 385 106.25 34.06 -3.40
N VAL A 386 106.08 33.33 -2.29
CA VAL A 386 107.07 33.30 -1.20
C VAL A 386 108.41 32.73 -1.71
N ALA A 387 108.39 31.74 -2.60
CA ALA A 387 109.62 31.18 -3.17
C ALA A 387 110.31 32.13 -4.17
N SER A 388 109.56 32.87 -4.99
CA SER A 388 110.11 33.78 -5.99
C SER A 388 110.55 35.12 -5.39
N ASP A 389 109.67 35.75 -4.62
CA ASP A 389 109.81 37.15 -4.20
C ASP A 389 110.09 37.28 -2.70
N GLY A 390 109.75 36.24 -1.91
CA GLY A 390 109.92 36.23 -0.46
C GLY A 390 111.34 36.52 0.05
N PRO A 391 112.43 36.00 -0.55
CA PRO A 391 113.80 36.33 -0.12
C PRO A 391 114.17 37.81 -0.24
N TYR A 392 113.45 38.56 -1.08
CA TYR A 392 113.68 39.98 -1.32
C TYR A 392 112.75 40.89 -0.49
N LEU A 393 111.84 40.32 0.28
CA LEU A 393 110.91 41.05 1.14
C LEU A 393 111.34 40.92 2.61
N PRO A 394 111.60 42.05 3.31
CA PRO A 394 111.94 41.98 4.73
C PRO A 394 110.69 41.54 5.52
N SER A 395 110.92 40.69 6.53
CA SER A 395 109.87 39.96 7.26
C SER A 395 108.90 40.85 8.05
N ASP A 396 109.27 42.11 8.28
CA ASP A 396 108.46 43.11 8.99
C ASP A 396 107.45 43.83 8.09
N LEU A 397 107.62 43.77 6.76
CA LEU A 397 106.74 44.46 5.81
C LEU A 397 105.34 43.83 5.75
N CYS A 398 105.25 42.50 5.88
CA CYS A 398 104.00 41.76 5.92
C CYS A 398 104.13 40.56 6.88
N PRO A 399 103.76 40.71 8.17
CA PRO A 399 103.94 39.67 9.18
C PRO A 399 103.23 38.35 8.86
N PHE A 400 102.16 38.40 8.07
CA PHE A 400 101.32 37.25 7.71
C PHE A 400 101.67 36.63 6.36
N ILE A 401 102.81 37.00 5.76
CA ILE A 401 103.21 36.49 4.43
C ILE A 401 103.36 34.96 4.39
N HIS A 402 103.60 34.33 5.56
CA HIS A 402 103.71 32.89 5.72
C HIS A 402 102.43 32.22 6.27
N ASP A 403 101.39 32.99 6.57
CA ASP A 403 100.16 32.43 7.12
C ASP A 403 99.44 31.58 6.06
N PRO A 404 98.95 30.38 6.44
CA PRO A 404 98.14 29.58 5.55
C PRO A 404 96.85 30.33 5.18
N PRO A 405 96.34 30.18 3.94
CA PRO A 405 95.09 30.81 3.56
C PRO A 405 93.92 30.24 4.40
N PRO A 406 92.85 31.02 4.61
CA PRO A 406 91.68 30.55 5.35
C PRO A 406 91.03 29.33 4.66
N ARG A 407 90.39 28.48 5.47
CA ARG A 407 89.57 27.35 5.02
C ARG A 407 88.11 27.65 5.29
N PHE A 408 87.26 27.39 4.29
CA PHE A 408 85.82 27.55 4.39
C PHE A 408 85.15 26.17 4.33
N GLY A 409 84.19 25.92 5.21
CA GLY A 409 83.38 24.69 5.25
C GLY A 409 81.94 24.97 4.83
N VAL A 410 81.27 23.93 4.31
CA VAL A 410 79.82 23.94 4.09
C VAL A 410 79.19 23.07 5.17
N GLU A 411 78.41 23.68 6.05
CA GLU A 411 77.63 23.01 7.08
C GLU A 411 76.15 23.01 6.68
N GLU A 412 75.48 21.89 6.92
CA GLU A 412 74.04 21.81 6.74
C GLU A 412 73.38 22.62 7.87
N ALA A 413 72.71 23.71 7.52
CA ALA A 413 71.92 24.49 8.47
C ALA A 413 70.60 23.73 8.75
N GLY A 414 70.68 22.69 9.58
CA GLY A 414 69.54 21.86 9.95
C GLY A 414 69.21 21.95 11.43
N ASP A 415 67.95 22.29 11.73
CA ASP A 415 67.30 22.07 13.03
C ASP A 415 67.17 20.55 13.25
N ALA A 416 68.27 19.90 13.63
CA ALA A 416 68.34 18.45 13.82
C ALA A 416 67.28 17.91 14.81
N ALA A 417 66.74 18.79 15.66
CA ALA A 417 65.66 18.48 16.59
C ALA A 417 64.30 18.20 15.91
N HIS A 418 64.00 18.79 14.74
CA HIS A 418 62.66 18.70 14.16
C HIS A 418 62.44 17.42 13.34
N PHE A 419 63.48 16.87 12.71
CA PHE A 419 63.40 15.55 12.04
C PHE A 419 63.46 14.38 13.03
N ALA A 420 64.10 14.54 14.19
CA ALA A 420 64.09 13.54 15.27
C ALA A 420 62.74 13.47 16.01
N SER A 421 61.99 14.58 16.07
CA SER A 421 60.66 14.63 16.71
C SER A 421 59.62 13.72 16.04
N VAL A 422 59.65 13.58 14.71
CA VAL A 422 58.78 12.65 13.97
C VAL A 422 59.10 11.17 14.29
N GLN A 423 60.33 10.87 14.71
CA GLN A 423 60.76 9.52 15.10
C GLN A 423 60.33 9.13 16.53
N SER A 424 59.90 10.08 17.36
CA SER A 424 59.51 9.82 18.77
C SER A 424 58.02 9.47 18.95
N HIS A 425 57.19 9.62 17.91
CA HIS A 425 55.77 9.24 17.96
C HIS A 425 55.51 7.75 17.71
N GLU A 426 56.45 7.01 17.11
CA GLU A 426 56.37 5.55 16.90
C GLU A 426 56.56 4.75 18.20
N THR A 427 57.25 5.29 19.21
CA THR A 427 57.52 4.56 20.47
C THR A 427 56.40 4.66 21.50
N ARG A 428 55.36 5.47 21.27
CA ARG A 428 54.22 5.61 22.20
C ARG A 428 53.06 4.64 21.95
N TYR A 429 52.91 4.08 20.74
CA TYR A 429 51.85 3.10 20.46
C TYR A 429 52.26 1.65 20.75
N THR A 430 53.55 1.32 20.67
CA THR A 430 54.05 -0.03 20.99
C THR A 430 54.19 -0.30 22.49
N ARG A 431 54.28 0.72 23.34
CA ARG A 431 54.42 0.54 24.81
C ARG A 431 53.10 0.50 25.58
N ALA A 432 51.96 0.76 24.94
CA ALA A 432 50.64 0.64 25.57
C ALA A 432 50.01 -0.76 25.41
N ALA A 433 50.55 -1.62 24.53
CA ALA A 433 50.07 -2.99 24.33
C ALA A 433 50.74 -4.03 25.25
N ASP A 434 51.91 -3.71 25.84
CA ASP A 434 52.63 -4.59 26.76
C ASP A 434 52.39 -4.28 28.26
N ALA A 435 51.41 -3.40 28.55
CA ALA A 435 50.99 -3.08 29.91
C ALA A 435 49.45 -3.02 30.02
N SER A 436 48.82 -4.18 29.79
CA SER A 436 47.49 -4.54 30.31
C SER A 436 47.43 -6.03 30.55
#